data_AF-A0A925ADQ4-F1
#
_entry.id   AF-A0A925ADQ4-F1
#
_cell.length_a   1.000
_cell.length_b   1.000
_cell.length_c   1.000
_cell.angle_alpha   90.00
_cell.angle_beta   90.00
_cell.angle_gamma   90.00
#
_symmetry.space_group_name_H-M   'P 1'
#
loop_
_entity.id
_entity.type
_entity.pdbx_description
1 polymer ?
#
loop_
_entity_poly.entity_id
_entity_poly.type
_entity_poly.pdbx_seq_one_letter_code
_entity_poly.pdbx_strand_id
1 'polypeptide(L)'
;MRLGIVAVAFALALAGCNRQSATTDAQGAGSPQLDAPAPDTQPSRTFATANDAAAAATGQIIVAMTLRLPDASQENADSQEVLTLTGANGLVLEAQISGAVSPATQVEGQTLRALLNIPVDEPQVLIYRVSAETKNAGRGICGADDAAHVVVWEPAGPGEAAMKVLGIIGAAPGAAGARACPMLEYRRS
;
A
#
# COMPACT_ATOMS: atom_id res chain seq x y z
N MET A 1 -21.13 -66.29 63.82
CA MET A 1 -22.40 -65.82 64.41
C MET A 1 -22.89 -64.62 63.62
N ARG A 2 -24.14 -64.71 63.11
CA ARG A 2 -25.16 -63.65 62.86
C ARG A 2 -24.78 -62.50 61.90
N LEU A 3 -25.30 -62.55 60.66
CA LEU A 3 -26.50 -61.84 60.14
C LEU A 3 -26.26 -60.33 59.95
N GLY A 4 -26.53 -59.69 58.81
CA GLY A 4 -27.35 -60.11 57.68
C GLY A 4 -27.28 -59.17 56.48
N ILE A 5 -27.94 -59.65 55.43
CA ILE A 5 -28.17 -59.13 54.08
C ILE A 5 -29.02 -57.85 54.11
N VAL A 6 -28.72 -56.84 53.28
CA VAL A 6 -29.71 -56.17 52.39
C VAL A 6 -28.99 -55.56 51.18
N ALA A 7 -29.52 -55.86 50.00
CA ALA A 7 -29.09 -55.46 48.67
C ALA A 7 -29.85 -54.23 48.16
N VAL A 8 -29.18 -53.35 47.40
CA VAL A 8 -29.75 -52.44 46.37
C VAL A 8 -28.58 -52.11 45.41
N ALA A 9 -28.38 -52.83 44.30
CA ALA A 9 -29.03 -52.65 42.99
C ALA A 9 -29.01 -51.21 42.48
N PHE A 10 -28.03 -50.85 41.64
CA PHE A 10 -28.34 -50.04 40.45
C PHE A 10 -27.31 -50.31 39.35
N ALA A 11 -27.79 -51.03 38.34
CA ALA A 11 -27.16 -51.20 37.06
C ALA A 11 -27.09 -49.86 36.32
N LEU A 12 -26.06 -49.65 35.51
CA LEU A 12 -26.17 -49.18 34.12
C LEU A 12 -24.77 -48.89 33.58
N ALA A 13 -24.22 -49.89 32.90
CA ALA A 13 -23.18 -49.69 31.91
C ALA A 13 -23.70 -50.25 30.57
N LEU A 14 -23.41 -49.48 29.52
CA LEU A 14 -23.45 -49.81 28.09
C LEU A 14 -24.76 -49.59 27.32
N ALA A 15 -24.76 -48.49 26.55
CA ALA A 15 -25.06 -48.37 25.11
C ALA A 15 -25.38 -46.88 24.87
N GLY A 16 -24.67 -46.12 24.03
CA GLY A 16 -24.40 -46.39 22.63
C GLY A 16 -25.09 -45.29 21.82
N CYS A 17 -24.27 -44.42 21.22
CA CYS A 17 -24.54 -43.36 20.25
C CYS A 17 -25.93 -43.30 19.58
N ASN A 18 -26.59 -42.12 19.60
CA ASN A 18 -26.81 -41.36 18.36
C ASN A 18 -27.39 -39.95 18.59
N ARG A 19 -26.74 -38.99 17.91
CA ARG A 19 -27.31 -37.86 17.18
C ARG A 19 -28.43 -37.00 17.78
N GLN A 20 -28.02 -35.75 17.99
CA GLN A 20 -28.62 -34.53 17.44
C GLN A 20 -29.68 -33.79 18.26
N SER A 21 -29.31 -32.53 18.53
CA SER A 21 -30.17 -31.36 18.81
C SER A 21 -30.66 -31.18 20.24
N ALA A 22 -29.93 -30.36 20.99
CA ALA A 22 -30.51 -29.48 21.98
C ALA A 22 -29.77 -28.13 21.96
N THR A 23 -30.43 -27.12 21.40
CA THR A 23 -30.30 -25.72 21.80
C THR A 23 -30.41 -25.60 23.32
N THR A 24 -29.50 -24.88 23.98
CA THR A 24 -29.73 -23.67 24.81
C THR A 24 -28.49 -23.35 25.64
N ASP A 25 -28.21 -22.05 25.69
CA ASP A 25 -27.14 -21.32 26.36
C ASP A 25 -26.63 -21.82 27.72
N ALA A 26 -25.30 -21.77 27.87
CA ALA A 26 -24.66 -21.40 29.13
C ALA A 26 -23.32 -20.72 28.81
N GLN A 27 -23.15 -19.52 29.34
CA GLN A 27 -22.01 -18.62 29.12
C GLN A 27 -20.66 -19.31 29.31
N GLY A 28 -19.82 -19.23 28.26
CA GLY A 28 -18.37 -19.42 28.35
C GLY A 28 -17.71 -18.13 27.89
N ALA A 29 -16.93 -17.51 28.78
CA ALA A 29 -16.26 -16.23 28.58
C ALA A 29 -15.44 -16.23 27.27
N GLY A 30 -15.98 -15.55 26.26
CA GLY A 30 -15.20 -15.17 25.09
C GLY A 30 -14.09 -14.23 25.53
N SER A 31 -12.85 -14.62 25.28
CA SER A 31 -11.73 -13.68 25.27
C SER A 31 -12.15 -12.43 24.50
N PRO A 32 -11.82 -11.20 24.96
CA PRO A 32 -12.14 -9.99 24.23
C PRO A 32 -11.55 -10.12 22.83
N GLN A 33 -12.39 -10.35 21.83
CA GLN A 33 -11.98 -10.32 20.45
C GLN A 33 -11.84 -8.84 20.13
N LEU A 34 -10.62 -8.33 20.28
CA LEU A 34 -10.24 -7.01 19.80
C LEU A 34 -10.49 -7.03 18.29
N ASP A 35 -11.58 -6.38 17.86
CA ASP A 35 -11.79 -6.09 16.46
C ASP A 35 -10.51 -5.43 15.94
N ALA A 36 -9.89 -6.04 14.93
CA ALA A 36 -8.78 -5.40 14.25
C ALA A 36 -9.26 -4.03 13.76
N PRO A 37 -8.52 -2.93 14.03
CA PRO A 37 -8.94 -1.62 13.55
C PRO A 37 -9.15 -1.72 12.04
N ALA A 38 -10.31 -1.25 11.58
CA ALA A 38 -10.58 -1.13 10.15
C ALA A 38 -9.39 -0.37 9.54
N PRO A 39 -8.88 -0.81 8.37
CA PRO A 39 -7.74 -0.12 7.76
C PRO A 39 -8.09 1.36 7.61
N ASP A 40 -7.19 2.24 8.07
CA ASP A 40 -7.29 3.69 7.89
C ASP A 40 -7.27 3.98 6.39
N THR A 41 -8.43 3.88 5.73
CA THR A 41 -8.58 4.15 4.32
C THR A 41 -8.47 5.65 4.10
N GLN A 42 -7.26 6.14 3.84
CA GLN A 42 -7.13 7.36 3.06
C GLN A 42 -7.86 7.15 1.72
N PRO A 43 -8.61 8.15 1.23
CA PRO A 43 -9.36 8.02 0.00
C PRO A 43 -8.39 7.77 -1.16
N SER A 44 -8.55 6.63 -1.83
CA SER A 44 -7.87 6.41 -3.10
C SER A 44 -8.43 7.37 -4.15
N ARG A 45 -7.56 7.84 -5.04
CA ARG A 45 -7.90 8.83 -6.06
C ARG A 45 -7.60 8.24 -7.43
N THR A 46 -8.55 8.38 -8.34
CA THR A 46 -8.41 7.87 -9.71
C THR A 46 -8.08 9.02 -10.67
N PHE A 47 -7.14 8.79 -11.57
CA PHE A 47 -6.70 9.77 -12.56
C PHE A 47 -6.65 9.15 -13.96
N ALA A 48 -7.31 9.80 -14.92
CA ALA A 48 -7.23 9.46 -16.32
C ALA A 48 -5.89 9.91 -16.93
N THR A 49 -5.44 9.27 -18.00
CA THR A 49 -4.19 9.65 -18.68
C THR A 49 -4.33 11.00 -19.37
N ALA A 50 -3.25 11.78 -19.37
CA ALA A 50 -3.15 13.07 -20.03
C ALA A 50 -2.08 13.12 -21.13
N ASN A 51 -1.19 12.12 -21.22
CA ASN A 51 -0.23 11.97 -22.30
C ASN A 51 -0.06 10.50 -22.75
N ASP A 52 0.57 10.31 -23.92
CA ASP A 52 0.79 8.98 -24.52
C ASP A 52 1.71 8.10 -23.67
N ALA A 53 2.67 8.71 -22.95
CA ALA A 53 3.55 7.99 -22.05
C ALA A 53 2.77 7.31 -20.92
N ALA A 54 1.85 8.03 -20.26
CA ALA A 54 0.96 7.47 -19.24
C ALA A 54 0.02 6.40 -19.80
N ALA A 55 -0.56 6.65 -20.99
CA ALA A 55 -1.41 5.68 -21.67
C ALA A 55 -0.68 4.36 -21.96
N ALA A 56 0.59 4.43 -22.38
CA ALA A 56 1.40 3.26 -22.67
C ALA A 56 1.93 2.56 -21.41
N ALA A 57 2.29 3.31 -20.37
CA ALA A 57 2.95 2.78 -19.17
C ALA A 57 1.96 2.14 -18.18
N THR A 58 0.80 2.77 -17.96
CA THR A 58 -0.13 2.37 -16.88
C THR A 58 -1.59 2.34 -17.32
N GLY A 59 -1.97 3.15 -18.33
CA GLY A 59 -3.36 3.54 -18.52
C GLY A 59 -3.83 4.44 -17.37
N GLN A 60 -5.13 4.46 -17.08
CA GLN A 60 -5.66 5.13 -15.88
C GLN A 60 -4.92 4.63 -14.64
N ILE A 61 -4.71 5.50 -13.65
CA ILE A 61 -4.02 5.15 -12.42
C ILE A 61 -4.88 5.44 -11.20
N ILE A 62 -4.80 4.55 -10.22
CA ILE A 62 -5.36 4.72 -8.89
C ILE A 62 -4.18 4.99 -7.95
N VAL A 63 -4.28 6.05 -7.18
CA VAL A 63 -3.28 6.45 -6.19
C VAL A 63 -3.86 6.24 -4.80
N ALA A 64 -3.15 5.49 -3.98
CA ALA A 64 -3.45 5.32 -2.57
C ALA A 64 -2.20 5.62 -1.74
N MET A 65 -2.39 6.27 -0.61
CA MET A 65 -1.35 6.49 0.39
C MET A 65 -1.83 5.78 1.66
N THR A 66 -0.92 5.08 2.34
CA THR A 66 -1.24 4.35 3.57
C THR A 66 -0.13 4.55 4.58
N LEU A 67 -0.48 4.68 5.85
CA LEU A 67 0.49 4.67 6.93
C LEU A 67 0.66 3.23 7.41
N ARG A 68 1.84 2.65 7.18
CA ARG A 68 2.20 1.34 7.69
C ARG A 68 2.80 1.50 9.08
N LEU A 69 2.09 0.98 10.08
CA LEU A 69 2.62 0.86 11.42
C LEU A 69 3.66 -0.28 11.48
N PRO A 70 4.75 -0.10 12.24
CA PRO A 70 5.72 -1.15 12.41
C PRO A 70 5.15 -2.28 13.27
N ASP A 71 5.72 -3.48 13.08
CA ASP A 71 5.40 -4.63 13.91
C ASP A 71 5.84 -4.37 15.36
N ALA A 72 5.02 -4.74 16.34
CA ALA A 72 5.30 -4.58 17.76
C ALA A 72 6.58 -5.32 18.23
N SER A 73 7.08 -6.27 17.43
CA SER A 73 8.36 -6.94 17.64
C SER A 73 9.59 -6.09 17.26
N GLN A 74 9.40 -4.97 16.55
CA GLN A 74 10.48 -4.06 16.17
C GLN A 74 10.57 -2.89 17.16
N GLU A 75 11.56 -2.96 18.05
CA GLU A 75 11.83 -1.92 19.03
C GLU A 75 12.24 -0.61 18.33
N ASN A 76 11.56 0.49 18.66
CA ASN A 76 11.80 1.84 18.11
C ASN A 76 11.63 1.99 16.59
N ALA A 77 10.84 1.13 15.94
CA ALA A 77 10.50 1.35 14.55
C ALA A 77 9.47 2.49 14.42
N ASP A 78 9.64 3.32 13.38
CA ASP A 78 8.73 4.41 13.05
C ASP A 78 7.66 3.97 12.04
N SER A 79 6.51 4.63 12.07
CA SER A 79 5.48 4.48 11.03
C SER A 79 5.99 4.97 9.68
N GLN A 80 5.69 4.23 8.61
CA GLN A 80 6.14 4.56 7.25
C GLN A 80 4.96 4.88 6.34
N GLU A 81 5.03 5.99 5.61
CA GLU A 81 4.09 6.28 4.54
C GLU A 81 4.44 5.44 3.30
N VAL A 82 3.46 4.68 2.81
CA VAL A 82 3.55 3.85 1.61
C VAL A 82 2.62 4.42 0.54
N LEU A 83 3.21 4.88 -0.55
CA LEU A 83 2.54 5.22 -1.79
C LEU A 83 2.30 3.94 -2.60
N THR A 84 1.05 3.71 -3.00
CA THR A 84 0.65 2.65 -3.93
C THR A 84 0.07 3.26 -5.20
N LEU A 85 0.62 2.86 -6.34
CA LEU A 85 0.15 3.23 -7.67
C LEU A 85 -0.35 1.98 -8.40
N THR A 86 -1.63 1.96 -8.76
CA THR A 86 -2.25 0.84 -9.49
C THR A 86 -2.69 1.30 -10.87
N GLY A 87 -2.06 0.78 -11.92
CA GLY A 87 -2.41 1.05 -13.31
C GLY A 87 -3.56 0.17 -13.80
N ALA A 88 -4.38 0.69 -14.71
CA ALA A 88 -5.45 -0.04 -15.38
C ALA A 88 -4.95 -1.23 -16.23
N ASN A 89 -3.66 -1.20 -16.60
CA ASN A 89 -3.00 -2.33 -17.22
C ASN A 89 -2.54 -3.41 -16.21
N GLY A 90 -2.86 -3.31 -14.93
CA GLY A 90 -2.43 -4.28 -13.90
C GLY A 90 -1.05 -4.01 -13.32
N LEU A 91 -0.41 -2.88 -13.65
CA LEU A 91 0.77 -2.40 -12.95
C LEU A 91 0.44 -2.13 -11.48
N VAL A 92 1.30 -2.55 -10.56
CA VAL A 92 1.21 -2.20 -9.14
C VAL A 92 2.59 -1.78 -8.66
N LEU A 93 2.74 -0.54 -8.19
CA LEU A 93 3.97 -0.04 -7.61
C LEU A 93 3.75 0.37 -6.17
N GLU A 94 4.61 -0.12 -5.29
CA GLU A 94 4.72 0.30 -3.90
C GLU A 94 6.02 1.08 -3.72
N ALA A 95 5.93 2.24 -3.09
CA ALA A 95 7.08 3.07 -2.77
C ALA A 95 6.93 3.71 -1.39
N GLN A 96 8.05 3.87 -0.69
CA GLN A 96 8.10 4.43 0.65
C GLN A 96 8.70 5.82 0.58
N ILE A 97 8.21 6.75 1.41
CA ILE A 97 8.83 8.07 1.49
C ILE A 97 10.30 7.94 1.90
N SER A 98 11.19 8.47 1.07
CA SER A 98 12.65 8.44 1.29
C SER A 98 13.20 9.77 1.78
N GLY A 99 12.46 10.85 1.54
CA GLY A 99 12.74 12.18 2.03
C GLY A 99 12.09 13.26 1.18
N ALA A 100 12.44 14.51 1.48
CA ALA A 100 12.07 15.66 0.68
C ALA A 100 13.33 16.34 0.16
N VAL A 101 13.29 16.82 -1.08
CA VAL A 101 14.42 17.51 -1.71
C VAL A 101 13.98 18.84 -2.29
N SER A 102 14.92 19.75 -2.51
CA SER A 102 14.64 20.99 -3.23
C SER A 102 14.19 20.71 -4.67
N PRO A 103 13.22 21.45 -5.25
CA PRO A 103 12.93 21.37 -6.68
C PRO A 103 14.15 21.71 -7.58
N ALA A 104 15.18 22.37 -7.03
CA ALA A 104 16.43 22.63 -7.75
C ALA A 104 17.35 21.40 -7.86
N THR A 105 17.05 20.31 -7.15
CA THR A 105 17.79 19.05 -7.22
C THR A 105 17.79 18.52 -8.66
N GLN A 106 18.95 18.06 -9.12
CA GLN A 106 19.14 17.65 -10.50
C GLN A 106 18.91 16.15 -10.71
N VAL A 107 18.33 15.79 -11.85
CA VAL A 107 18.28 14.45 -12.42
C VAL A 107 18.75 14.59 -13.86
N GLU A 108 19.85 13.92 -14.21
CA GLU A 108 20.41 13.98 -15.57
C GLU A 108 20.67 15.41 -16.08
N GLY A 109 21.13 16.30 -15.20
CA GLY A 109 21.44 17.70 -15.54
C GLY A 109 20.23 18.63 -15.68
N GLN A 110 19.00 18.13 -15.51
CA GLN A 110 17.78 18.95 -15.41
C GLN A 110 17.29 19.02 -13.97
N THR A 111 16.74 20.16 -13.55
CA THR A 111 16.16 20.27 -12.20
C THR A 111 14.82 19.55 -12.16
N LEU A 112 14.44 19.01 -10.99
CA LEU A 112 13.10 18.47 -10.77
C LEU A 112 12.02 19.50 -11.11
N ARG A 113 12.28 20.77 -10.81
CA ARG A 113 11.42 21.90 -11.21
C ARG A 113 11.18 21.95 -12.71
N ALA A 114 12.24 21.87 -13.51
CA ALA A 114 12.12 21.90 -14.96
C ALA A 114 11.41 20.65 -15.49
N LEU A 115 11.74 19.47 -14.97
CA LEU A 115 11.14 18.21 -15.39
C LEU A 115 9.63 18.17 -15.09
N LEU A 116 9.23 18.51 -13.87
CA LEU A 116 7.84 18.43 -13.40
C LEU A 116 7.03 19.72 -13.69
N ASN A 117 7.66 20.78 -14.20
CA ASN A 117 7.06 22.11 -14.32
C ASN A 117 6.50 22.61 -12.97
N ILE A 118 7.30 22.50 -11.90
CA ILE A 118 6.89 22.90 -10.55
C ILE A 118 6.94 24.44 -10.44
N PRO A 119 5.93 25.09 -9.82
CA PRO A 119 5.99 26.52 -9.52
C PRO A 119 7.23 26.92 -8.69
N VAL A 120 7.65 28.17 -8.82
CA VAL A 120 8.86 28.66 -8.11
C VAL A 120 8.69 28.69 -6.60
N ASP A 121 7.45 28.79 -6.12
CA ASP A 121 7.09 28.92 -4.72
C ASP A 121 7.04 27.57 -3.98
N GLU A 122 7.11 26.45 -4.70
CA GLU A 122 7.13 25.13 -4.06
C GLU A 122 8.48 24.93 -3.35
N PRO A 123 8.50 24.73 -2.02
CA PRO A 123 9.74 24.67 -1.27
C PRO A 123 10.44 23.31 -1.37
N GLN A 124 9.67 22.23 -1.51
CA GLN A 124 10.20 20.87 -1.47
C GLN A 124 9.35 19.91 -2.30
N VAL A 125 9.97 18.80 -2.71
CA VAL A 125 9.32 17.73 -3.43
C VAL A 125 9.59 16.42 -2.69
N LEU A 126 8.54 15.65 -2.44
CA LEU A 126 8.67 14.33 -1.81
C LEU A 126 9.21 13.31 -2.81
N ILE A 127 10.19 12.53 -2.36
CA ILE A 127 10.80 11.46 -3.14
C ILE A 127 10.43 10.15 -2.49
N TYR A 128 9.86 9.24 -3.27
CA TYR A 128 9.53 7.90 -2.82
C TYR A 128 10.54 6.92 -3.39
N ARG A 129 11.10 6.05 -2.55
CA ARG A 129 11.93 4.92 -2.97
C ARG A 129 11.04 3.76 -3.31
N VAL A 130 11.18 3.21 -4.51
CA VAL A 130 10.40 2.06 -4.96
C VAL A 130 10.82 0.83 -4.16
N SER A 131 9.86 0.18 -3.50
CA SER A 131 10.06 -1.06 -2.76
C SER A 131 9.64 -2.28 -3.56
N ALA A 132 8.62 -2.14 -4.42
CA ALA A 132 8.17 -3.19 -5.31
C ALA A 132 7.49 -2.60 -6.56
N GLU A 133 7.66 -3.25 -7.69
CA GLU A 133 6.91 -2.94 -8.92
C GLU A 133 6.53 -4.24 -9.62
N THR A 134 5.23 -4.48 -9.75
CA THR A 134 4.67 -5.52 -10.61
C THR A 134 4.44 -4.92 -11.99
N LYS A 135 5.21 -5.38 -12.97
CA LYS A 135 5.10 -4.94 -14.37
C LYS A 135 4.09 -5.77 -15.14
N ASN A 136 3.30 -5.13 -16.00
CA ASN A 136 2.47 -5.86 -16.97
C ASN A 136 3.24 -6.02 -18.28
N ALA A 137 3.39 -7.27 -18.76
CA ALA A 137 4.10 -7.59 -19.99
C ALA A 137 5.51 -6.96 -20.06
N GLY A 138 6.19 -6.90 -18.91
CA GLY A 138 7.53 -6.30 -18.78
C GLY A 138 7.56 -4.77 -18.80
N ARG A 139 6.41 -4.07 -18.74
CA ARG A 139 6.33 -2.61 -18.73
C ARG A 139 5.89 -2.07 -17.36
N GLY A 140 6.74 -1.21 -16.80
CA GLY A 140 6.60 -0.45 -15.57
C GLY A 140 6.42 1.06 -15.81
N ILE A 141 6.53 1.86 -14.74
CA ILE A 141 6.57 3.33 -14.77
C ILE A 141 7.74 3.84 -15.64
N CYS A 142 8.84 3.09 -15.66
CA CYS A 142 10.02 3.38 -16.49
C CYS A 142 10.11 2.50 -17.75
N GLY A 143 8.99 1.96 -18.22
CA GLY A 143 8.98 1.03 -19.34
C GLY A 143 9.65 -0.30 -18.95
N ALA A 144 10.66 -0.75 -19.70
CA ALA A 144 11.32 -2.02 -19.40
C ALA A 144 12.24 -1.95 -18.17
N ASP A 145 12.77 -0.76 -17.85
CA ASP A 145 13.71 -0.55 -16.76
C ASP A 145 13.02 -0.52 -15.39
N ASP A 146 13.77 -0.81 -14.34
CA ASP A 146 13.29 -0.75 -12.95
C ASP A 146 13.44 0.67 -12.40
N ALA A 147 12.34 1.25 -11.93
CA ALA A 147 12.38 2.52 -11.22
C ALA A 147 12.99 2.30 -9.82
N ALA A 148 14.01 3.09 -9.48
CA ALA A 148 14.57 3.11 -8.13
C ALA A 148 13.83 4.10 -7.22
N HIS A 149 13.40 5.23 -7.80
CA HIS A 149 12.63 6.25 -7.11
C HIS A 149 11.46 6.70 -7.99
N VAL A 150 10.43 7.23 -7.35
CA VAL A 150 9.32 7.90 -8.00
C VAL A 150 9.04 9.22 -7.31
N VAL A 151 8.72 10.23 -8.12
CA VAL A 151 8.28 11.54 -7.67
C VAL A 151 6.85 11.72 -8.15
N VAL A 152 5.94 11.94 -7.21
CA VAL A 152 4.53 12.26 -7.52
C VAL A 152 4.29 13.71 -7.16
N TRP A 153 3.81 14.47 -8.14
CA TRP A 153 3.50 15.88 -7.99
C TRP A 153 2.05 16.14 -8.40
N GLU A 154 1.25 16.66 -7.47
CA GLU A 154 -0.08 17.20 -7.75
C GLU A 154 -0.06 18.71 -7.53
N PRO A 155 -0.20 19.53 -8.58
CA PRO A 155 -0.36 20.97 -8.42
C PRO A 155 -1.60 21.27 -7.58
N ALA A 156 -1.47 22.19 -6.62
CA ALA A 156 -2.56 22.62 -5.76
C ALA A 156 -3.43 23.75 -6.38
N GLY A 157 -3.19 24.11 -7.65
CA GLY A 157 -3.83 25.24 -8.31
C GLY A 157 -5.27 24.96 -8.78
N PRO A 158 -6.21 25.92 -8.63
CA PRO A 158 -7.54 25.79 -9.21
C PRO A 158 -7.45 25.71 -10.74
N GLY A 159 -7.96 24.63 -11.32
CA GLY A 159 -7.93 24.37 -12.77
C GLY A 159 -6.75 23.53 -13.26
N GLU A 160 -5.73 23.31 -12.42
CA GLU A 160 -4.63 22.39 -12.73
C GLU A 160 -4.99 20.98 -12.28
N ALA A 161 -5.79 20.30 -13.09
CA ALA A 161 -6.27 18.96 -12.78
C ALA A 161 -5.19 17.87 -12.91
N ALA A 162 -3.91 18.22 -13.08
CA ALA A 162 -2.91 17.32 -13.63
C ALA A 162 -1.94 16.74 -12.58
N MET A 163 -2.03 15.46 -12.27
CA MET A 163 -0.99 14.75 -11.51
C MET A 163 0.16 14.37 -12.44
N LYS A 164 1.39 14.50 -11.96
CA LYS A 164 2.60 14.07 -12.66
C LYS A 164 3.32 13.00 -11.86
N VAL A 165 3.80 11.97 -12.56
CA VAL A 165 4.59 10.89 -12.00
C VAL A 165 5.88 10.79 -12.80
N LEU A 166 7.00 10.97 -12.11
CA LEU A 166 8.34 10.84 -12.67
C LEU A 166 9.05 9.65 -12.02
N GLY A 167 9.24 8.58 -12.79
CA GLY A 167 10.15 7.51 -12.41
C GLY A 167 11.61 7.92 -12.60
N ILE A 168 12.49 7.43 -11.73
CA ILE A 168 13.92 7.68 -11.78
C ILE A 168 14.66 6.36 -11.64
N ILE A 169 15.54 6.06 -12.60
CA ILE A 169 16.38 4.85 -12.63
C ILE A 169 17.72 5.14 -11.96
N GLY A 170 18.29 4.14 -11.30
CA GLY A 170 19.63 4.18 -10.74
C GLY A 170 19.67 4.83 -9.36
N ALA A 171 20.32 5.98 -9.25
CA ALA A 171 20.52 6.65 -7.97
C ALA A 171 19.34 7.57 -7.58
N ALA A 172 19.36 8.06 -6.35
CA ALA A 172 18.40 9.07 -5.88
C ALA A 172 18.59 10.41 -6.65
N PRO A 173 17.55 11.27 -6.72
CA PRO A 173 17.69 12.62 -7.24
C PRO A 173 18.89 13.36 -6.62
N GLY A 174 19.67 14.04 -7.46
CA GLY A 174 20.87 14.77 -7.06
C GLY A 174 22.14 13.92 -6.97
N ALA A 175 22.03 12.58 -7.04
CA ALA A 175 23.18 11.70 -7.06
C ALA A 175 23.62 11.34 -8.50
N ALA A 176 24.90 11.00 -8.65
CA ALA A 176 25.43 10.54 -9.93
C ALA A 176 24.74 9.25 -10.37
N GLY A 177 24.36 9.18 -11.65
CA GLY A 177 23.67 8.02 -12.23
C GLY A 177 22.15 8.03 -12.08
N ALA A 178 21.54 9.08 -11.52
CA ALA A 178 20.09 9.29 -11.58
C ALA A 178 19.66 9.69 -13.00
N ARG A 179 18.73 8.94 -13.58
CA ARG A 179 18.16 9.21 -14.91
C ARG A 179 16.64 9.29 -14.84
N ALA A 180 16.08 10.29 -15.53
CA ALA A 180 14.64 10.51 -15.56
C ALA A 180 13.98 9.59 -16.60
N CYS A 181 12.90 8.93 -16.21
CA CYS A 181 12.02 8.23 -17.14
C CYS A 181 11.11 9.23 -17.86
N PRO A 182 10.42 8.83 -18.95
CA PRO A 182 9.39 9.66 -19.55
C PRO A 182 8.37 10.12 -18.51
N MET A 183 8.04 11.41 -18.52
CA MET A 183 7.06 11.97 -17.60
C MET A 183 5.68 11.35 -17.86
N LEU A 184 5.02 10.84 -16.82
CA LEU A 184 3.66 10.35 -16.91
C LEU A 184 2.72 11.43 -16.39
N GLU A 185 1.80 11.88 -17.23
CA GLU A 185 0.85 12.93 -16.87
C GLU A 185 -0.56 12.34 -16.83
N TYR A 186 -1.28 12.69 -15.77
CA TYR A 186 -2.65 12.25 -15.53
C TYR A 186 -3.50 13.44 -15.17
N ARG A 187 -4.81 13.31 -15.30
CA ARG A 187 -5.81 14.31 -14.91
C ARG A 187 -6.86 13.70 -14.00
N ARG A 188 -7.40 14.47 -13.06
CA ARG A 188 -8.54 14.03 -12.25
C ARG A 188 -9.71 13.64 -13.16
N SER A 189 -10.25 12.44 -12.93
CA SER A 189 -11.42 11.89 -13.65
C SER A 189 -12.73 12.38 -13.06
#